data_AF-A0A2E4DFE0-F1
#
_entry.id   AF-A0A2E4DFE0-F1
#
_cell.length_a   1.000
_cell.length_b   1.000
_cell.length_c   1.000
_cell.angle_alpha   90.00
_cell.angle_beta   90.00
_cell.angle_gamma   90.00
#
_symmetry.space_group_name_H-M   'P 1'
#
loop_
_entity.id
_entity.type
_entity.pdbx_description
1 polymer ?
#
loop_
_entity_poly.entity_id
_entity_poly.type
_entity_poly.pdbx_seq_one_letter_code
_entity_poly.pdbx_strand_id
1 'polypeptide(L)'
;MSFETDKEEVVRDTLKKIERMKNAAGKTLFRQDLQEEIQLQIKVDNSLPHGRFYPSEVYPGQWRATEQTFKAMKKNIFALGDDIDELKHEYKCESCSEVLDIQFWNFCPFCGESFKYE
;
A
#
# COMPACT_ATOMS: atom_id res chain seq x y z
N MET A 1 -0.71 -44.37 -46.16
CA MET A 1 -1.31 -44.49 -44.81
C MET A 1 -0.64 -43.48 -43.87
N SER A 2 -0.82 -42.17 -44.09
CA SER A 2 -0.15 -41.12 -43.29
C SER A 2 -1.07 -39.99 -42.83
N PHE A 3 -2.37 -40.04 -43.18
CA PHE A 3 -3.32 -38.95 -42.89
C PHE A 3 -4.03 -39.09 -41.53
N GLU A 4 -3.97 -40.24 -40.89
CA GLU A 4 -4.63 -40.50 -39.60
C GLU A 4 -3.74 -40.14 -38.40
N THR A 5 -2.42 -40.31 -38.53
CA THR A 5 -1.43 -39.99 -37.49
C THR A 5 -1.34 -38.50 -37.19
N ASP A 6 -1.44 -37.63 -38.21
CA ASP A 6 -1.37 -36.17 -38.02
C ASP A 6 -2.61 -35.64 -37.27
N LYS A 7 -3.79 -36.22 -37.50
CA LYS A 7 -5.01 -35.82 -36.81
C LYS A 7 -4.98 -36.21 -35.34
N GLU A 8 -4.45 -37.38 -35.01
CA GLU A 8 -4.32 -37.80 -33.61
C GLU A 8 -3.33 -36.96 -32.82
N GLU A 9 -2.25 -36.50 -33.44
CA GLU A 9 -1.26 -35.64 -32.80
C GLU A 9 -1.83 -34.25 -32.54
N VAL A 10 -2.53 -33.67 -33.52
CA VAL A 10 -3.23 -32.38 -33.37
C VAL A 10 -4.32 -32.47 -32.31
N VAL A 11 -5.08 -33.58 -32.26
CA VAL A 11 -6.10 -33.81 -31.23
C VAL A 11 -5.46 -33.93 -29.85
N ARG A 12 -4.35 -34.66 -29.70
CA ARG A 12 -3.62 -34.77 -28.42
C ARG A 12 -3.06 -33.42 -27.96
N ASP A 13 -2.50 -32.63 -28.87
CA ASP A 13 -1.95 -31.32 -28.53
C ASP A 13 -3.05 -30.31 -28.16
N THR A 14 -4.20 -30.41 -28.83
CA THR A 14 -5.38 -29.61 -28.52
C THR A 14 -5.98 -29.98 -27.16
N LEU A 15 -6.06 -31.28 -26.84
CA LEU A 15 -6.50 -31.76 -25.52
C LEU A 15 -5.58 -31.27 -24.40
N LYS A 16 -4.25 -31.32 -24.59
CA LYS A 16 -3.28 -30.77 -23.63
C LYS A 16 -3.46 -29.26 -23.42
N LYS A 17 -3.77 -28.50 -24.47
CA LYS A 17 -4.07 -27.07 -24.36
C LYS A 17 -5.37 -26.79 -23.61
N ILE A 18 -6.42 -27.57 -23.86
CA ILE A 18 -7.70 -27.48 -23.15
C ILE A 18 -7.54 -27.86 -21.67
N GLU A 19 -6.77 -28.89 -21.34
CA GLU A 19 -6.46 -29.25 -19.95
C GLU A 19 -5.71 -28.15 -19.22
N ARG A 20 -4.71 -27.51 -19.86
CA ARG A 20 -4.02 -26.35 -19.29
C ARG A 20 -4.95 -25.17 -19.03
N MET A 21 -5.89 -24.91 -19.94
CA MET A 21 -6.90 -23.85 -19.77
C MET A 21 -7.91 -24.19 -18.68
N LYS A 22 -8.35 -25.45 -18.56
CA LYS A 22 -9.19 -25.92 -17.44
C LYS A 22 -8.48 -25.82 -16.09
N ASN A 23 -7.18 -26.10 -16.04
CA ASN A 23 -6.37 -25.97 -14.82
C ASN A 23 -6.06 -24.51 -14.44
N ALA A 24 -6.32 -23.55 -15.34
CA ALA A 24 -6.28 -22.12 -15.07
C ALA A 24 -7.65 -21.57 -14.65
N ALA A 25 -8.75 -22.21 -15.07
CA ALA A 25 -10.10 -21.88 -14.65
C ALA A 25 -10.31 -22.32 -13.18
N GLY A 26 -10.13 -21.37 -12.26
CA GLY A 26 -10.23 -21.60 -10.81
C GLY A 26 -8.98 -21.17 -10.03
N LYS A 27 -7.90 -20.77 -10.71
CA LYS A 27 -6.81 -20.05 -10.03
C LYS A 27 -7.25 -18.62 -9.80
N THR A 28 -7.43 -18.25 -8.54
CA THR A 28 -7.58 -16.86 -8.10
C THR A 28 -6.32 -16.12 -8.54
N LEU A 29 -6.43 -15.24 -9.54
CA LEU A 29 -5.30 -14.43 -10.05
C LEU A 29 -4.77 -13.45 -9.00
N PHE A 30 -5.59 -13.16 -7.99
CA PHE A 30 -5.27 -12.31 -6.87
C PHE A 30 -5.11 -13.19 -5.63
N ARG A 31 -3.95 -13.09 -4.96
CA ARG A 31 -3.76 -13.62 -3.61
C ARG A 31 -4.59 -12.75 -2.66
N GLN A 32 -5.84 -13.14 -2.42
CA GLN A 32 -6.75 -12.47 -1.48
C GLN A 32 -6.31 -12.65 -0.01
N ASP A 33 -5.31 -13.49 0.20
CA ASP A 33 -4.74 -13.95 1.45
C ASP A 33 -3.44 -13.21 1.86
N LEU A 34 -2.88 -12.35 1.01
CA LEU A 34 -1.75 -11.49 1.36
C LEU A 34 -2.25 -10.22 2.08
N GLN A 35 -2.78 -10.39 3.29
CA GLN A 35 -2.91 -9.28 4.23
C GLN A 35 -1.66 -9.27 5.12
N GLU A 36 -0.71 -8.39 4.82
CA GLU A 36 0.47 -8.18 5.66
C GLU A 36 0.20 -7.07 6.68
N GLU A 37 0.33 -7.40 7.97
CA GLU A 37 0.32 -6.40 9.04
C GLU A 37 1.76 -6.03 9.40
N ILE A 38 2.12 -4.76 9.19
CA ILE A 38 3.44 -4.23 9.53
C ILE A 38 3.30 -3.34 10.76
N GLN A 39 3.88 -3.77 11.89
CA GLN A 39 3.91 -2.96 13.11
C GLN A 39 5.18 -2.11 13.16
N LEU A 40 5.01 -0.80 13.00
CA LEU A 40 6.11 0.17 13.07
C LEU A 40 6.34 0.64 14.51
N GLN A 41 7.60 0.66 14.94
CA GLN A 41 7.99 1.25 16.23
C GLN A 41 8.40 2.71 16.05
N ILE A 42 7.59 3.64 16.55
CA ILE A 42 7.86 5.08 16.50
C ILE A 42 8.11 5.58 17.92
N LYS A 43 9.26 6.21 18.17
CA LYS A 43 9.56 6.90 19.43
C LYS A 43 9.33 8.40 19.31
N VAL A 44 8.82 8.98 20.40
CA VAL A 44 8.63 10.42 20.49
C VAL A 44 9.96 11.11 20.78
N ASP A 45 10.29 12.09 19.95
CA ASP A 45 11.47 12.94 20.07
C ASP A 45 11.10 14.38 19.65
N ASN A 46 10.88 15.24 20.65
CA ASN A 46 10.45 16.63 20.45
C ASN A 46 11.62 17.57 20.07
N SER A 47 12.84 17.07 19.93
CA SER A 47 13.95 17.85 19.36
C SER A 47 13.89 17.95 17.83
N LEU A 48 13.07 17.10 17.19
CA LEU A 48 12.93 17.02 15.74
C LEU A 48 11.92 18.05 15.21
N PRO A 49 12.02 18.43 13.93
CA PRO A 49 10.98 19.21 13.27
C PRO A 49 9.65 18.46 13.19
N HIS A 50 8.54 19.18 13.36
CA HIS A 50 7.19 18.66 13.17
C HIS A 50 6.90 18.28 11.71
N GLY A 51 5.91 17.42 11.51
CA GLY A 51 5.39 17.02 10.21
C GLY A 51 6.18 15.92 9.49
N ARG A 52 7.22 15.35 10.13
CA ARG A 52 8.11 14.36 9.50
C ARG A 52 8.46 13.21 10.43
N PHE A 53 8.77 12.07 9.82
CA PHE A 53 9.32 10.90 10.48
C PHE A 53 10.79 10.74 10.10
N TYR A 54 11.61 10.41 11.09
CA TYR A 54 13.04 10.25 10.93
C TYR A 54 13.43 8.83 11.33
N PRO A 55 14.21 8.11 10.51
CA PRO A 55 14.74 6.83 10.94
C PRO A 55 15.67 7.01 12.15
N SER A 56 15.69 6.01 13.03
CA SER A 56 16.65 5.94 14.13
C SER A 56 18.02 5.54 13.57
N GLU A 57 19.04 6.34 13.87
CA GLU A 57 20.43 6.02 13.49
C GLU A 57 21.01 4.89 14.36
N VAL A 58 20.45 4.70 15.56
CA VAL A 58 20.95 3.74 16.55
C VAL A 58 20.26 2.37 16.42
N TYR A 59 18.99 2.36 16.02
CA TYR A 59 18.15 1.15 16.02
C TYR A 59 17.50 0.95 14.65
N PRO A 60 18.01 0.00 13.84
CA PRO A 60 17.41 -0.33 12.54
C PRO A 60 15.92 -0.67 12.67
N GLY A 61 15.09 -0.13 11.77
CA GLY A 61 13.63 -0.37 11.76
C GLY A 61 12.83 0.48 12.75
N GLN A 62 13.49 1.24 13.63
CA GLN A 62 12.82 2.17 14.53
C GLN A 62 12.73 3.57 13.90
N TRP A 63 11.62 4.25 14.11
CA TRP A 63 11.39 5.61 13.66
C TRP A 63 11.28 6.57 14.84
N ARG A 64 11.43 7.86 14.55
CA ARG A 64 11.32 8.97 15.49
C ARG A 64 10.43 10.05 14.90
N ALA A 65 9.62 10.66 15.73
CA ALA A 65 8.80 11.80 15.36
C ALA A 65 8.47 12.64 16.59
N THR A 66 8.07 13.88 16.38
CA THR A 66 7.55 14.72 17.46
C THR A 66 6.22 14.18 17.99
N GLU A 67 5.86 14.54 19.22
CA GLU A 67 4.60 14.13 19.83
C GLU A 67 3.39 14.57 19.00
N GLN A 68 3.44 15.79 18.46
CA GLN A 68 2.38 16.33 17.59
C GLN A 68 2.23 15.48 16.33
N THR A 69 3.32 15.18 15.63
CA THR A 69 3.29 14.38 14.40
C THR A 69 2.80 12.96 14.68
N PHE A 70 3.24 12.36 15.78
CA PHE A 70 2.80 11.03 16.16
C PHE A 70 1.29 10.98 16.47
N LYS A 71 0.74 11.98 17.16
CA LYS A 71 -0.70 12.08 17.45
C LYS A 71 -1.54 12.44 16.22
N ALA A 72 -0.97 13.21 15.29
CA ALA A 72 -1.64 13.60 14.06
C ALA A 72 -1.90 12.40 13.14
N MET A 73 -1.03 11.39 13.16
CA MET A 73 -1.14 10.23 12.29
C MET A 73 -2.35 9.35 12.64
N LYS A 74 -3.03 8.81 11.62
CA LYS A 74 -4.04 7.77 11.83
C LYS A 74 -3.38 6.49 12.31
N LYS A 75 -4.04 5.79 13.25
CA LYS A 75 -3.50 4.55 13.86
C LYS A 75 -3.41 3.40 12.87
N ASN A 76 -4.38 3.32 11.95
CA ASN A 76 -4.45 2.29 10.93
C ASN A 76 -4.44 2.99 9.56
N ILE A 77 -3.36 2.77 8.82
CA ILE A 77 -3.21 3.25 7.45
C ILE A 77 -3.42 2.05 6.55
N PHE A 78 -4.46 2.11 5.71
CA PHE A 78 -4.71 1.10 4.70
C PHE A 78 -4.00 1.53 3.42
N ALA A 79 -3.01 0.76 2.99
CA ALA A 79 -2.43 0.87 1.67
C ALA A 79 -3.05 -0.23 0.79
N LEU A 80 -3.77 0.15 -0.25
CA LEU A 80 -4.33 -0.78 -1.24
C LEU A 80 -3.58 -0.58 -2.56
N GLY A 81 -2.92 -1.64 -3.04
CA GLY A 81 -2.34 -1.68 -4.40
C GLY A 81 -0.83 -1.45 -4.47
N ASP A 82 -0.28 -1.72 -5.65
CA ASP A 82 1.14 -1.51 -5.99
C ASP A 82 1.49 0.00 -6.16
N ASP A 83 0.48 0.86 -6.40
CA ASP A 83 0.62 2.31 -6.59
C ASP A 83 -0.31 3.10 -5.64
N ILE A 84 0.28 3.84 -4.69
CA ILE A 84 -0.43 4.71 -3.73
C ILE A 84 -0.92 6.02 -4.40
N ASP A 85 -0.41 6.32 -5.59
CA ASP A 85 -0.57 7.60 -6.26
C ASP A 85 -1.98 7.86 -6.81
N GLU A 86 -2.75 6.82 -7.14
CA GLU A 86 -4.10 6.97 -7.70
C GLU A 86 -5.14 7.44 -6.67
N LEU A 87 -4.88 7.25 -5.37
CA LEU A 87 -5.81 7.56 -4.29
C LEU A 87 -5.50 8.87 -3.55
N LYS A 88 -4.45 9.60 -3.93
CA LYS A 88 -4.00 10.79 -3.21
C LYS A 88 -5.09 11.82 -3.03
N HIS A 89 -5.29 12.28 -1.80
CA HIS A 89 -6.19 13.38 -1.49
C HIS A 89 -5.40 14.55 -0.92
N GLU A 90 -4.86 15.38 -1.82
CA GLU A 90 -4.11 16.57 -1.45
C GLU A 90 -4.99 17.58 -0.72
N TYR A 91 -4.51 18.02 0.44
CA TYR A 91 -5.09 19.05 1.26
C TYR A 91 -4.02 20.10 1.59
N LYS A 92 -4.33 21.37 1.35
CA LYS A 92 -3.46 22.48 1.74
C LYS A 92 -3.96 23.06 3.06
N CYS A 93 -3.12 23.00 4.10
CA CYS A 93 -3.47 23.54 5.40
C CYS A 93 -3.60 25.07 5.34
N GLU A 94 -4.71 25.63 5.83
CA GLU A 94 -4.93 27.08 5.85
C GLU A 94 -3.98 27.82 6.81
N SER A 95 -3.57 27.15 7.89
CA SER A 95 -2.77 27.76 8.96
C SER A 95 -1.28 27.83 8.60
N CYS A 96 -0.69 26.71 8.16
CA CYS A 96 0.74 26.67 7.83
C CYS A 96 1.04 26.57 6.32
N SER A 97 0.02 26.56 5.46
CA SER A 97 0.15 26.46 3.99
C SER A 97 0.86 25.19 3.46
N GLU A 98 1.16 24.23 4.33
CA GLU A 98 1.74 22.94 3.94
C GLU A 98 0.72 22.09 3.17
N VAL A 99 1.21 21.38 2.16
CA VAL A 99 0.41 20.43 1.36
C VAL A 99 0.66 19.04 1.90
N LEU A 100 -0.42 18.33 2.22
CA LEU A 100 -0.39 17.02 2.83
C LEU A 100 -1.52 16.15 2.27
N ASP A 101 -1.34 14.84 2.32
CA ASP A 101 -2.40 13.91 1.96
C ASP A 101 -3.26 13.59 3.19
N ILE A 102 -4.52 14.07 3.18
CA ILE A 102 -5.44 13.96 4.32
C ILE A 102 -5.81 12.51 4.67
N GLN A 103 -5.51 11.55 3.78
CA GLN A 103 -5.78 10.14 4.04
C GLN A 103 -5.01 9.60 5.23
N PHE A 104 -3.83 10.16 5.54
CA PHE A 104 -2.94 9.65 6.59
C PHE A 104 -3.08 10.35 7.94
N TRP A 105 -3.79 11.48 8.00
CA TRP A 105 -3.76 12.39 9.13
C TRP A 105 -5.15 12.67 9.71
N ASN A 106 -5.24 12.85 11.02
CA ASN A 106 -6.43 13.33 11.74
C ASN A 106 -6.49 14.86 11.79
N PHE A 107 -5.33 15.51 11.83
CA PHE A 107 -5.13 16.96 11.85
C PHE A 107 -3.75 17.30 11.28
N CYS A 108 -3.45 18.58 11.06
CA CYS A 108 -2.19 18.99 10.45
C CYS A 108 -0.98 18.60 11.32
N PRO A 109 -0.05 17.75 10.82
CA PRO A 109 1.07 17.29 11.63
C PRO A 109 2.14 18.36 11.85
N PHE A 110 2.10 19.46 11.09
CA PHE A 110 3.03 20.60 11.16
C PHE A 110 2.62 21.65 12.20
N CYS A 111 1.35 22.08 12.20
CA CYS A 111 0.87 23.14 13.10
C CYS A 111 -0.21 22.72 14.10
N GLY A 112 -0.73 21.48 14.02
CA GLY A 112 -1.77 20.98 14.93
C GLY A 112 -3.19 21.42 14.59
N GLU A 113 -3.39 22.22 13.53
CA GLU A 113 -4.71 22.71 13.12
C GLU A 113 -5.62 21.56 12.66
N SER A 114 -6.89 21.60 13.04
CA SER A 114 -7.88 20.62 12.60
C SER A 114 -8.25 20.84 11.14
N PHE A 115 -8.51 19.77 10.40
CA PHE A 115 -9.00 19.91 9.04
C PHE A 115 -10.45 20.36 9.04
N LYS A 116 -10.75 21.39 8.23
CA LYS A 116 -12.12 21.82 7.96
C LYS A 116 -12.67 20.93 6.85
N TYR A 117 -13.62 20.09 7.19
CA TYR A 117 -14.39 19.32 6.21
C TYR A 117 -15.60 20.18 5.82
N GLU A 118 -15.76 20.46 4.52
CA GLU A 118 -17.01 21.01 3.95
C GLU A 118 -18.08 19.91 3.85
#